data_AF-A0A662XAN7-F1
#
_entry.id   AF-A0A662XAN7-F1
#
_cell.length_a   1.000
_cell.length_b   1.000
_cell.length_c   1.000
_cell.angle_alpha   90.00
_cell.angle_beta   90.00
_cell.angle_gamma   90.00
#
_symmetry.space_group_name_H-M   'P 1'
#
loop_
_entity.id
_entity.type
_entity.pdbx_description
1 polymer ?
#
loop_
_entity_poly.entity_id
_entity_poly.type
_entity_poly.pdbx_seq_one_letter_code
_entity_poly.pdbx_strand_id
1 'polypeptide(L)'
;KRIYDLKKKNQELEKFKFVLDYKIKELKRAIEPRENEIADMKTQIKEMDRELELFHKSNAQLDLLIGEQRQRINALQRAIASHRQLLSDQQTGVRRFRCDLHECVRHLQTPKDLALHVAQLYNKYVASDDGAGGVGSGAAAGSDVEAEIQLEYARQKQYLEKSVQVLKRKHAVDAQAQQQENLRATSDNMLLIREINDLRGGLTAAKNNLQMERATLATAALGPRKASGSAHGLAAALQQAGGDPDTLIARQRAEIEELRRVVKALEEKLVNGGSKPGEVLPPIGRAVDG
;
A
#
# COMPACT_ATOMS: atom_id res chain seq x y z
N LYS A 1 -30.26 -70.52 13.56
CA LYS A 1 -30.62 -70.04 12.19
C LYS A 1 -30.34 -68.53 12.02
N ARG A 2 -30.98 -67.63 12.78
CA ARG A 2 -30.77 -66.16 12.70
C ARG A 2 -29.30 -65.67 12.74
N ILE A 3 -28.47 -66.23 13.62
CA ILE A 3 -27.05 -65.87 13.76
C ILE A 3 -26.24 -66.23 12.50
N TYR A 4 -26.58 -67.35 11.86
CA TYR A 4 -25.90 -67.79 10.64
C TYR A 4 -26.27 -66.88 9.45
N ASP A 5 -27.53 -66.50 9.32
CA ASP A 5 -28.00 -65.59 8.28
C ASP A 5 -27.40 -64.18 8.45
N LEU A 6 -27.25 -63.71 9.70
CA LEU A 6 -26.57 -62.46 10.01
C LEU A 6 -25.07 -62.52 9.68
N LYS A 7 -24.40 -63.65 9.97
CA LYS A 7 -22.98 -63.85 9.64
C LYS A 7 -22.74 -63.86 8.13
N LYS A 8 -23.64 -64.50 7.37
CA LYS A 8 -23.60 -64.50 5.90
C LYS A 8 -23.81 -63.09 5.33
N LYS A 9 -24.81 -62.36 5.81
CA LYS A 9 -25.03 -60.95 5.42
C LYS A 9 -23.85 -60.05 5.78
N ASN A 10 -23.20 -60.29 6.91
CA ASN A 10 -22.00 -59.53 7.32
C ASN A 10 -20.82 -59.81 6.36
N GLN A 11 -20.60 -61.06 5.98
CA GLN A 11 -19.60 -61.40 4.96
C GLN A 11 -19.90 -60.79 3.59
N GLU A 12 -21.18 -60.70 3.21
CA GLU A 12 -21.60 -60.02 1.98
C GLU A 12 -21.33 -58.51 2.06
N LEU A 13 -21.63 -57.88 3.21
CA LEU A 13 -21.31 -56.47 3.45
C LEU A 13 -19.81 -56.18 3.44
N GLU A 14 -18.99 -57.08 3.99
CA GLU A 14 -17.53 -56.96 3.90
C GLU A 14 -17.05 -57.00 2.45
N LYS A 15 -17.61 -57.90 1.62
CA LYS A 15 -17.30 -57.94 0.18
C LYS A 15 -17.72 -56.65 -0.53
N PHE A 16 -18.91 -56.14 -0.26
CA PHE A 16 -19.36 -54.86 -0.82
C PHE A 16 -18.46 -53.70 -0.39
N LYS A 17 -18.03 -53.68 0.88
CA LYS A 17 -17.07 -52.70 1.38
C LYS A 17 -15.75 -52.77 0.62
N PHE A 18 -15.19 -53.96 0.38
CA PHE A 18 -13.96 -54.11 -0.41
C PHE A 18 -14.10 -53.58 -1.85
N VAL A 19 -15.22 -53.87 -2.52
CA VAL A 19 -15.47 -53.37 -3.88
C VAL A 19 -15.60 -51.85 -3.89
N LEU A 20 -16.33 -51.27 -2.93
CA LEU A 20 -16.48 -49.82 -2.81
C LEU A 20 -15.16 -49.13 -2.48
N ASP A 21 -14.37 -49.69 -1.57
CA ASP A 21 -13.05 -49.16 -1.21
C ASP A 21 -12.09 -49.20 -2.42
N TYR A 22 -12.13 -50.26 -3.22
CA TYR A 22 -11.39 -50.34 -4.47
C TYR A 22 -11.86 -49.26 -5.47
N LYS A 23 -13.18 -49.09 -5.64
CA LYS A 23 -13.72 -48.08 -6.55
C LYS A 23 -13.40 -46.65 -6.11
N ILE A 24 -13.43 -46.38 -4.82
CA ILE A 24 -13.01 -45.09 -4.25
C ILE A 24 -11.52 -44.84 -4.53
N LYS A 25 -10.65 -45.84 -4.33
CA LYS A 25 -9.21 -45.69 -4.63
C LYS A 25 -8.95 -45.46 -6.12
N GLU A 26 -9.63 -46.19 -7.00
CA GLU A 26 -9.50 -46.02 -8.45
C GLU A 26 -9.95 -44.61 -8.89
N LEU A 27 -11.11 -44.15 -8.40
CA LEU A 27 -11.61 -42.80 -8.69
C LEU A 27 -10.68 -41.71 -8.14
N LYS A 28 -10.14 -41.88 -6.92
CA LYS A 28 -9.14 -40.95 -6.36
C LYS A 28 -7.87 -40.89 -7.19
N ARG A 29 -7.41 -42.01 -7.74
CA ARG A 29 -6.22 -42.06 -8.59
C ARG A 29 -6.42 -41.35 -9.95
N ALA A 30 -7.66 -41.31 -10.45
CA ALA A 30 -8.01 -40.50 -11.63
C ALA A 30 -8.26 -39.01 -11.28
N ILE A 31 -8.81 -38.81 -10.07
CA ILE A 31 -8.89 -37.60 -9.24
C ILE A 31 -7.68 -36.66 -9.28
N GLU A 32 -6.67 -37.16 -8.56
CA GLU A 32 -5.47 -36.50 -8.09
C GLU A 32 -4.62 -35.83 -9.19
N PRO A 33 -4.33 -36.46 -10.36
CA PRO A 33 -3.56 -35.78 -11.40
C PRO A 33 -4.29 -34.56 -11.96
N ARG A 34 -5.63 -34.62 -12.11
CA ARG A 34 -6.43 -33.48 -12.58
C ARG A 34 -6.46 -32.36 -11.56
N GLU A 35 -6.54 -32.68 -10.28
CA GLU A 35 -6.49 -31.67 -9.22
C GLU A 35 -5.13 -30.96 -9.17
N ASN A 36 -4.04 -31.72 -9.36
CA ASN A 36 -2.69 -31.16 -9.44
C ASN A 36 -2.52 -30.26 -10.67
N GLU A 37 -2.96 -30.70 -11.87
CA GLU A 37 -2.94 -29.86 -13.07
C GLU A 37 -3.74 -28.56 -12.90
N ILE A 38 -4.91 -28.64 -12.26
CA ILE A 38 -5.72 -27.46 -11.95
C ILE A 38 -5.01 -26.54 -10.95
N ALA A 39 -4.31 -27.09 -9.96
CA ALA A 39 -3.53 -26.31 -9.01
C ALA A 39 -2.36 -25.59 -9.72
N ASP A 40 -1.64 -26.28 -10.59
CA ASP A 40 -0.53 -25.71 -11.36
C ASP A 40 -1.01 -24.60 -12.30
N MET A 41 -2.08 -24.85 -13.07
CA MET A 41 -2.69 -23.81 -13.91
C MET A 41 -3.14 -22.60 -13.10
N LYS A 42 -3.73 -22.81 -11.90
CA LYS A 42 -4.09 -21.70 -11.00
C LYS A 42 -2.87 -20.92 -10.53
N THR A 43 -1.74 -21.57 -10.26
CA THR A 43 -0.51 -20.87 -9.89
C THR A 43 0.04 -20.05 -11.05
N GLN A 44 0.07 -20.62 -12.25
CA GLN A 44 0.51 -19.91 -13.46
C GLN A 44 -0.38 -18.70 -13.78
N ILE A 45 -1.70 -18.83 -13.66
CA ILE A 45 -2.63 -17.69 -13.84
C ILE A 45 -2.31 -16.58 -12.84
N LYS A 46 -2.08 -16.91 -11.56
CA LYS A 46 -1.72 -15.91 -10.55
C LYS A 46 -0.38 -15.22 -10.80
N GLU A 47 0.60 -15.95 -11.35
CA GLU A 47 1.89 -15.37 -11.72
C GLU A 47 1.73 -14.42 -12.91
N MET A 48 1.00 -14.85 -13.94
CA MET A 48 0.69 -14.03 -15.11
C MET A 48 -0.11 -12.77 -14.72
N ASP A 49 -1.07 -12.88 -13.80
CA ASP A 49 -1.84 -11.72 -13.29
C ASP A 49 -0.91 -10.72 -12.59
N ARG A 50 0.06 -11.19 -11.80
CA ARG A 50 1.06 -10.32 -11.16
C ARG A 50 1.96 -9.64 -12.20
N GLU A 51 2.39 -10.36 -13.22
CA GLU A 51 3.18 -9.78 -14.31
C GLU A 51 2.39 -8.71 -15.07
N LEU A 52 1.11 -8.98 -15.37
CA LEU A 52 0.21 -8.00 -15.98
C LEU A 52 0.06 -6.74 -15.12
N GLU A 53 -0.11 -6.88 -13.81
CA GLU A 53 -0.15 -5.73 -12.90
C GLU A 53 1.15 -4.92 -12.93
N LEU A 54 2.30 -5.57 -13.00
CA LEU A 54 3.60 -4.90 -13.15
C LEU A 54 3.69 -4.15 -14.48
N PHE A 55 3.26 -4.77 -15.58
CA PHE A 55 3.21 -4.10 -16.89
C PHE A 55 2.25 -2.91 -16.89
N HIS A 56 1.08 -3.01 -16.26
CA HIS A 56 0.17 -1.88 -16.15
C HIS A 56 0.78 -0.72 -15.34
N LYS A 57 1.46 -1.01 -14.23
CA LYS A 57 2.18 0.00 -13.45
C LYS A 57 3.30 0.65 -14.25
N SER A 58 4.10 -0.15 -14.97
CA SER A 58 5.18 0.33 -15.83
C SER A 58 4.65 1.21 -16.97
N ASN A 59 3.60 0.76 -17.66
CA ASN A 59 2.97 1.53 -18.73
C ASN A 59 2.41 2.86 -18.22
N ALA A 60 1.74 2.88 -17.07
CA ALA A 60 1.27 4.12 -16.46
C ALA A 60 2.42 5.09 -16.14
N GLN A 61 3.57 4.58 -15.66
CA GLN A 61 4.76 5.39 -15.42
C GLN A 61 5.36 5.93 -16.73
N LEU A 62 5.42 5.10 -17.77
CA LEU A 62 5.89 5.51 -19.09
C LEU A 62 4.99 6.58 -19.71
N ASP A 63 3.68 6.48 -19.56
CA ASP A 63 2.73 7.48 -20.04
C ASP A 63 2.92 8.84 -19.34
N LEU A 64 3.15 8.83 -18.02
CA LEU A 64 3.49 10.03 -17.27
C LEU A 64 4.80 10.66 -17.78
N LEU A 65 5.84 9.84 -17.97
CA LEU A 65 7.13 10.29 -18.48
C LEU A 65 7.01 10.88 -19.89
N ILE A 66 6.22 10.26 -20.77
CA ILE A 66 5.93 10.79 -22.12
C ILE A 66 5.23 12.15 -22.00
N GLY A 67 4.27 12.29 -21.09
CA GLY A 67 3.59 13.55 -20.80
C GLY A 67 4.57 14.66 -20.39
N GLU A 68 5.44 14.38 -19.42
CA GLU A 68 6.47 15.31 -18.95
C GLU A 68 7.45 15.71 -20.06
N GLN A 69 7.94 14.74 -20.84
CA GLN A 69 8.85 15.00 -21.95
C GLN A 69 8.19 15.88 -23.02
N ARG A 70 6.92 15.63 -23.36
CA ARG A 70 6.15 16.48 -24.28
C ARG A 70 6.00 17.91 -23.76
N GLN A 71 5.69 18.08 -22.47
CA GLN A 71 5.63 19.40 -21.84
C GLN A 71 6.98 20.13 -21.90
N ARG A 72 8.09 19.41 -21.66
CA ARG A 72 9.45 19.96 -21.75
C ARG A 72 9.80 20.40 -23.17
N ILE A 73 9.45 19.59 -24.17
CA ILE A 73 9.63 19.96 -25.59
C ILE A 73 8.84 21.24 -25.90
N ASN A 74 7.57 21.32 -25.50
CA ASN A 74 6.74 22.51 -25.72
C ASN A 74 7.28 23.77 -25.01
N ALA A 75 7.87 23.62 -23.83
CA ALA A 75 8.52 24.73 -23.12
C ALA A 75 9.78 25.20 -23.86
N LEU A 76 10.64 24.27 -24.29
CA LEU A 76 11.85 24.58 -25.05
C LEU A 76 11.52 25.22 -26.41
N GLN A 77 10.50 24.72 -27.12
CA GLN A 77 10.05 25.31 -28.37
C GLN A 77 9.58 26.76 -28.19
N ARG A 78 8.84 27.06 -27.11
CA ARG A 78 8.45 28.44 -26.76
C ARG A 78 9.65 29.33 -26.46
N ALA A 79 10.63 28.82 -25.70
CA ALA A 79 11.87 29.55 -25.41
C ALA A 79 12.65 29.86 -26.70
N ILE A 80 12.77 28.88 -27.62
CA ILE A 80 13.42 29.08 -28.92
C ILE A 80 12.69 30.14 -29.75
N ALA A 81 11.36 30.10 -29.80
CA ALA A 81 10.57 31.12 -30.51
C ALA A 81 10.80 32.52 -29.91
N SER A 82 10.81 32.65 -28.58
CA SER A 82 11.12 33.90 -27.88
C SER A 82 12.53 34.40 -28.20
N HIS A 83 13.54 33.54 -28.16
CA HIS A 83 14.92 33.93 -28.52
C HIS A 83 15.05 34.33 -29.98
N ARG A 84 14.35 33.67 -30.90
CA ARG A 84 14.32 34.06 -32.32
C ARG A 84 13.68 35.44 -32.50
N GLN A 85 12.60 35.73 -31.78
CA GLN A 85 11.97 37.04 -31.80
C GLN A 85 12.94 38.12 -31.28
N LEU A 86 13.57 37.87 -30.13
CA LEU A 86 14.56 38.78 -29.55
C LEU A 86 15.72 39.05 -30.51
N LEU A 87 16.26 38.02 -31.16
CA LEU A 87 17.31 38.17 -32.18
C LEU A 87 16.83 38.99 -33.38
N SER A 88 15.59 38.78 -33.84
CA SER A 88 15.00 39.58 -34.92
C SER A 88 14.87 41.05 -34.54
N ASP A 89 14.40 41.32 -33.32
CA ASP A 89 14.23 42.69 -32.79
C ASP A 89 15.59 43.38 -32.61
N GLN A 90 16.58 42.67 -32.08
CA GLN A 90 17.96 43.17 -31.98
C GLN A 90 18.57 43.45 -33.36
N GLN A 91 18.44 42.52 -34.32
CA GLN A 91 18.91 42.73 -35.68
C GLN A 91 18.23 43.93 -36.35
N THR A 92 16.94 44.11 -36.09
CA THR A 92 16.19 45.28 -36.59
C THR A 92 16.68 46.56 -35.95
N GLY A 93 16.95 46.55 -34.63
CA GLY A 93 17.56 47.65 -33.90
C GLY A 93 18.92 48.05 -34.48
N VAL A 94 19.81 47.09 -34.71
CA VAL A 94 21.13 47.29 -35.32
C VAL A 94 21.00 47.85 -36.74
N ARG A 95 20.06 47.34 -37.56
CA ARG A 95 19.81 47.88 -38.91
C ARG A 95 19.34 49.33 -38.86
N ARG A 96 18.41 49.67 -37.95
CA ARG A 96 17.91 51.05 -37.76
C ARG A 96 19.04 51.99 -37.35
N PHE A 97 19.85 51.61 -36.35
CA PHE A 97 21.01 52.38 -35.93
C PHE A 97 21.99 52.62 -37.09
N ARG A 98 22.26 51.58 -37.90
CA ARG A 98 23.12 51.70 -39.08
C ARG A 98 22.58 52.71 -40.10
N CYS A 99 21.26 52.71 -40.35
CA CYS A 99 20.64 53.69 -41.24
C CYS A 99 20.76 55.12 -40.68
N ASP A 100 20.49 55.31 -39.40
CA ASP A 100 20.58 56.61 -38.74
C ASP A 100 22.04 57.14 -38.72
N LEU A 101 23.01 56.24 -38.53
CA LEU A 101 24.43 56.58 -38.64
C LEU A 101 24.80 56.99 -40.06
N HIS A 102 24.30 56.29 -41.08
CA HIS A 102 24.51 56.65 -42.48
C HIS A 102 23.93 58.03 -42.81
N GLU A 103 22.76 58.39 -42.24
CA GLU A 103 22.21 59.74 -42.39
C GLU A 103 23.09 60.79 -41.71
N CYS A 104 23.66 60.51 -40.53
CA CYS A 104 24.61 61.42 -39.89
C CYS A 104 25.87 61.67 -40.73
N VAL A 105 26.42 60.61 -41.35
CA VAL A 105 27.62 60.72 -42.22
C VAL A 105 27.35 61.61 -43.43
N ARG A 106 26.10 61.71 -43.90
CA ARG A 106 25.74 62.60 -45.01
C ARG A 106 25.95 64.09 -44.69
N HIS A 107 25.92 64.47 -43.41
CA HIS A 107 26.14 65.84 -42.93
C HIS A 107 27.60 66.16 -42.60
N LEU A 108 28.57 65.32 -43.00
CA LEU A 108 29.99 65.50 -42.68
C LEU A 108 30.58 66.85 -43.12
N GLN A 109 30.06 67.43 -44.21
CA GLN A 109 30.50 68.71 -44.76
C GLN A 109 29.90 69.93 -44.03
N THR A 110 28.82 69.75 -43.27
CA THR A 110 28.13 70.82 -42.52
C THR A 110 28.26 70.61 -41.02
N PRO A 111 29.26 71.23 -40.34
CA PRO A 111 29.59 70.92 -38.95
C PRO A 111 28.46 71.23 -37.94
N LYS A 112 27.60 72.21 -38.24
CA LYS A 112 26.46 72.56 -37.37
C LYS A 112 25.35 71.50 -37.41
N ASP A 113 25.03 70.99 -38.61
CA ASP A 113 23.98 69.99 -38.79
C ASP A 113 24.43 68.60 -38.31
N LEU A 114 25.72 68.29 -38.46
CA LEU A 114 26.32 67.06 -37.92
C LEU A 114 26.21 67.02 -36.40
N ALA A 115 26.55 68.10 -35.70
CA ALA A 115 26.45 68.17 -34.24
C ALA A 115 25.01 67.94 -33.74
N LEU A 116 24.02 68.49 -34.45
CA LEU A 116 22.60 68.27 -34.14
C LEU A 116 22.18 66.81 -34.36
N HIS A 117 22.56 66.20 -35.48
CA HIS A 117 22.21 64.81 -35.78
C HIS A 117 22.89 63.82 -34.82
N VAL A 118 24.15 64.06 -34.45
CA VAL A 118 24.86 63.25 -33.45
C VAL A 118 24.23 63.38 -32.07
N ALA A 119 23.81 64.59 -31.67
CA ALA A 119 23.09 64.78 -30.41
C ALA A 119 21.72 64.07 -30.39
N GLN A 120 20.98 64.09 -31.51
CA GLN A 120 19.74 63.33 -31.66
C GLN A 120 19.97 61.81 -31.56
N LEU A 121 21.05 61.32 -32.19
CA LEU A 121 21.40 59.90 -32.20
C LEU A 121 21.83 59.42 -30.80
N TYR A 122 22.61 60.23 -30.07
CA TYR A 122 22.95 60.00 -28.67
C TYR A 122 21.71 59.96 -27.77
N ASN A 123 20.79 60.91 -27.90
CA ASN A 123 19.56 60.92 -27.09
C ASN A 123 18.64 59.72 -27.38
N LYS A 124 18.59 59.30 -28.65
CA LYS A 124 17.72 58.21 -29.11
C LYS A 124 18.22 56.82 -28.70
N TYR A 125 19.54 56.60 -28.69
CA TYR A 125 20.12 55.27 -28.47
C TYR A 125 20.91 55.12 -27.17
N VAL A 126 21.36 56.22 -26.55
CA VAL A 126 22.20 56.20 -25.33
C VAL A 126 21.47 56.81 -24.13
N ALA A 127 20.86 57.99 -24.27
CA ALA A 127 20.12 58.60 -23.16
C ALA A 127 18.83 57.85 -22.79
N SER A 128 18.30 57.04 -23.72
CA SER A 128 17.20 56.12 -23.43
C SER A 128 17.65 54.82 -22.73
N ASP A 129 18.96 54.54 -22.66
CA ASP A 129 19.54 53.33 -22.05
C ASP A 129 20.04 53.57 -20.60
N ASP A 130 20.52 54.77 -20.30
CA ASP A 130 21.05 55.14 -18.96
C ASP A 130 19.96 55.45 -17.90
N GLY A 131 18.67 55.45 -18.27
CA GLY A 131 17.57 55.89 -17.39
C GLY A 131 16.80 54.78 -16.67
N ALA A 132 16.68 53.58 -17.24
CA ALA A 132 16.06 52.42 -16.63
C ALA A 132 16.20 51.25 -17.62
N GLY A 133 16.80 50.16 -17.16
CA GLY A 133 17.05 48.89 -17.86
C GLY A 133 16.50 48.76 -19.28
N GLY A 134 17.39 48.68 -20.26
CA GLY A 134 17.06 48.52 -21.67
C GLY A 134 16.00 47.46 -21.95
N VAL A 135 14.86 47.91 -22.47
CA VAL A 135 14.09 47.30 -23.56
C VAL A 135 13.42 48.48 -24.31
N GLY A 136 13.50 48.45 -25.64
CA GLY A 136 13.30 49.62 -26.48
C GLY A 136 11.93 50.31 -26.40
N SER A 137 11.95 51.60 -26.77
CA SER A 137 10.84 52.32 -27.39
C SER A 137 9.47 52.17 -26.71
N GLY A 138 9.27 52.83 -25.58
CA GLY A 138 7.92 52.95 -25.01
C GLY A 138 7.88 53.74 -23.72
N ALA A 139 7.98 55.07 -23.78
CA ALA A 139 7.66 55.94 -22.64
C ALA A 139 6.18 55.84 -22.18
N ALA A 140 5.32 55.18 -22.95
CA ALA A 140 3.97 54.77 -22.54
C ALA A 140 3.90 53.30 -22.05
N ALA A 141 4.93 52.49 -22.30
CA ALA A 141 4.96 51.07 -21.99
C ALA A 141 5.54 50.76 -20.60
N GLY A 142 6.33 51.67 -19.98
CA GLY A 142 6.83 51.47 -18.62
C GLY A 142 5.71 51.41 -17.57
N SER A 143 4.70 52.27 -17.69
CA SER A 143 3.50 52.19 -16.83
C SER A 143 2.63 50.98 -17.17
N ASP A 144 2.62 50.55 -18.44
CA ASP A 144 1.87 49.39 -18.90
C ASP A 144 2.51 48.06 -18.46
N VAL A 145 3.84 47.97 -18.44
CA VAL A 145 4.60 46.82 -17.92
C VAL A 145 4.46 46.77 -16.39
N GLU A 146 4.54 47.91 -15.71
CA GLU A 146 4.31 47.95 -14.27
C GLU A 146 2.84 47.66 -13.90
N ALA A 147 1.88 48.10 -14.72
CA ALA A 147 0.48 47.71 -14.61
C ALA A 147 0.25 46.22 -14.92
N GLU A 148 0.93 45.65 -15.92
CA GLU A 148 0.89 44.21 -16.23
C GLU A 148 1.49 43.37 -15.10
N ILE A 149 2.61 43.80 -14.51
CA ILE A 149 3.21 43.15 -13.34
C ILE A 149 2.24 43.19 -12.15
N GLN A 150 1.58 44.33 -11.91
CA GLN A 150 0.57 44.46 -10.85
C GLN A 150 -0.67 43.60 -11.11
N LEU A 151 -1.15 43.53 -12.36
CA LEU A 151 -2.27 42.69 -12.77
C LEU A 151 -1.94 41.20 -12.63
N GLU A 152 -0.73 40.79 -13.03
CA GLU A 152 -0.27 39.41 -12.91
C GLU A 152 -0.04 39.03 -11.44
N TYR A 153 0.48 39.95 -10.62
CA TYR A 153 0.55 39.77 -9.16
C TYR A 153 -0.83 39.62 -8.54
N ALA A 154 -1.81 40.46 -8.92
CA ALA A 154 -3.18 40.36 -8.45
C ALA A 154 -3.85 39.04 -8.86
N ARG A 155 -3.60 38.58 -10.09
CA ARG A 155 -4.07 37.30 -10.60
C ARG A 155 -3.46 36.12 -9.85
N GLN A 156 -2.15 36.14 -9.61
CA GLN A 156 -1.46 35.10 -8.83
C GLN A 156 -1.92 35.07 -7.37
N LYS A 157 -2.09 36.23 -6.75
CA LYS A 157 -2.67 36.36 -5.41
C LYS A 157 -4.09 35.77 -5.36
N GLN A 158 -4.95 36.12 -6.31
CA GLN A 158 -6.32 35.59 -6.38
C GLN A 158 -6.34 34.07 -6.60
N TYR A 159 -5.41 33.53 -7.40
CA TYR A 159 -5.26 32.09 -7.58
C TYR A 159 -4.84 31.40 -6.28
N LEU A 160 -3.84 31.95 -5.57
CA LEU A 160 -3.41 31.44 -4.28
C LEU A 160 -4.53 31.50 -3.24
N GLU A 161 -5.27 32.60 -3.18
CA GLU A 161 -6.43 32.75 -2.29
C GLU A 161 -7.53 31.72 -2.59
N LYS A 162 -7.86 31.51 -3.87
CA LYS A 162 -8.81 30.47 -4.30
C LYS A 162 -8.30 29.07 -3.96
N SER A 163 -7.02 28.80 -4.20
CA SER A 163 -6.40 27.51 -3.90
C SER A 163 -6.44 27.23 -2.39
N VAL A 164 -6.09 28.22 -1.56
CA VAL A 164 -6.21 28.14 -0.10
C VAL A 164 -7.66 27.92 0.34
N GLN A 165 -8.64 28.60 -0.27
CA GLN A 165 -10.06 28.36 0.03
C GLN A 165 -10.50 26.94 -0.33
N VAL A 166 -10.08 26.43 -1.49
CA VAL A 166 -10.37 25.05 -1.92
C VAL A 166 -9.73 24.05 -0.97
N LEU A 167 -8.46 24.24 -0.61
CA LEU A 167 -7.73 23.41 0.35
C LEU A 167 -8.42 23.42 1.72
N LYS A 168 -8.85 24.58 2.22
CA LYS A 168 -9.62 24.68 3.48
C LYS A 168 -10.95 23.94 3.41
N ARG A 169 -11.70 24.07 2.31
CA ARG A 169 -12.96 23.33 2.11
C ARG A 169 -12.72 21.82 2.05
N LYS A 170 -11.71 21.38 1.30
CA LYS A 170 -11.34 19.97 1.19
C LYS A 170 -10.94 19.40 2.55
N HIS A 171 -10.10 20.12 3.30
CA HIS A 171 -9.70 19.72 4.64
C HIS A 171 -10.91 19.59 5.59
N ALA A 172 -11.86 20.52 5.53
CA ALA A 172 -13.08 20.44 6.33
C ALA A 172 -13.95 19.22 5.96
N VAL A 173 -14.10 18.93 4.67
CA VAL A 173 -14.82 17.75 4.19
C VAL A 173 -14.12 16.46 4.61
N ASP A 174 -12.80 16.38 4.44
CA ASP A 174 -12.01 15.20 4.83
C ASP A 174 -12.06 14.97 6.34
N ALA A 175 -11.98 16.04 7.15
CA ALA A 175 -12.13 15.95 8.61
C ALA A 175 -13.52 15.46 9.02
N GLN A 176 -14.57 15.94 8.36
CA GLN A 176 -15.94 15.49 8.61
C GLN A 176 -16.16 14.03 8.18
N ALA A 177 -15.60 13.62 7.04
CA ALA A 177 -15.65 12.24 6.57
C ALA A 177 -14.92 11.30 7.56
N GLN A 178 -13.73 11.68 8.02
CA GLN A 178 -12.98 10.92 9.02
C GLN A 178 -13.75 10.80 10.34
N GLN A 179 -14.43 11.87 10.78
CA GLN A 179 -15.27 11.83 11.98
C GLN A 179 -16.46 10.86 11.80
N GLN A 180 -17.12 10.88 10.64
CA GLN A 180 -18.22 9.97 10.34
C GLN A 180 -17.76 8.51 10.24
N GLU A 181 -16.60 8.27 9.64
CA GLU A 181 -16.01 6.93 9.55
C GLU A 181 -15.64 6.39 10.93
N ASN A 182 -15.02 7.21 11.79
CA ASN A 182 -14.74 6.82 13.17
C ASN A 182 -16.01 6.46 13.94
N LEU A 183 -17.08 7.25 13.80
CA LEU A 183 -18.37 6.94 14.42
C LEU A 183 -18.96 5.62 13.87
N ARG A 184 -18.90 5.41 12.56
CA ARG A 184 -19.35 4.16 11.94
C ARG A 184 -18.56 2.96 12.43
N ALA A 185 -17.23 3.05 12.43
CA ALA A 185 -16.35 2.00 12.93
C ALA A 185 -16.63 1.70 14.42
N THR A 186 -16.88 2.71 15.24
CA THR A 186 -17.25 2.49 16.65
C THR A 186 -18.61 1.80 16.80
N SER A 187 -19.59 2.13 15.94
CA SER A 187 -20.89 1.46 15.90
C SER A 187 -20.76 -0.01 15.48
N ASP A 188 -20.01 -0.29 14.41
CA ASP A 188 -19.78 -1.64 13.92
C ASP A 188 -19.01 -2.47 14.95
N ASN A 189 -18.00 -1.88 15.61
CA ASN A 189 -17.30 -2.51 16.73
C ASN A 189 -18.25 -2.85 17.88
N MET A 190 -19.21 -1.98 18.23
CA MET A 190 -20.21 -2.28 19.25
C MET A 190 -21.13 -3.44 18.84
N LEU A 191 -21.53 -3.52 17.57
CA LEU A 191 -22.34 -4.63 17.06
C LEU A 191 -21.57 -5.95 17.08
N LEU A 192 -20.32 -5.95 16.62
CA LEU A 192 -19.45 -7.13 16.66
C LEU A 192 -19.19 -7.59 18.09
N ILE A 193 -18.99 -6.67 19.05
CA ILE A 193 -18.84 -7.03 20.46
C ILE A 193 -20.12 -7.71 20.99
N ARG A 194 -21.31 -7.21 20.62
CA ARG A 194 -22.58 -7.86 21.00
C ARG A 194 -22.68 -9.26 20.40
N GLU A 195 -22.40 -9.42 19.11
CA GLU A 195 -22.44 -10.72 18.44
C GLU A 195 -21.43 -11.71 19.06
N ILE A 196 -20.21 -11.26 19.35
CA ILE A 196 -19.20 -12.08 20.04
C ILE A 196 -19.72 -12.52 21.42
N ASN A 197 -20.37 -11.62 22.16
CA ASN A 197 -20.93 -11.95 23.48
C ASN A 197 -22.09 -12.94 23.37
N ASP A 198 -22.99 -12.77 22.40
CA ASP A 198 -24.10 -13.70 22.14
C ASP A 198 -23.58 -15.08 21.74
N LEU A 199 -22.59 -15.14 20.84
CA LEU A 199 -21.93 -16.39 20.44
C LEU A 199 -21.20 -17.06 21.62
N ARG A 200 -20.53 -16.29 22.49
CA ARG A 200 -19.92 -16.82 23.72
C ARG A 200 -20.97 -17.37 24.68
N GLY A 201 -22.11 -16.69 24.82
CA GLY A 201 -23.25 -17.16 25.59
C GLY A 201 -23.83 -18.47 25.03
N GLY A 202 -24.07 -18.51 23.72
CA GLY A 202 -24.52 -19.70 23.00
C GLY A 202 -23.55 -20.87 23.12
N LEU A 203 -22.24 -20.63 22.99
CA LEU A 203 -21.20 -21.63 23.18
C LEU A 203 -21.18 -22.17 24.61
N THR A 204 -21.34 -21.30 25.61
CA THR A 204 -21.40 -21.69 27.02
C THR A 204 -22.63 -22.54 27.30
N ALA A 205 -23.80 -22.14 26.77
CA ALA A 205 -25.04 -22.91 26.89
C ALA A 205 -24.92 -24.28 26.19
N ALA A 206 -24.41 -24.33 24.96
CA ALA A 206 -24.19 -25.58 24.23
C ALA A 206 -23.20 -26.50 24.96
N LYS A 207 -22.12 -25.95 25.54
CA LYS A 207 -21.16 -26.70 26.36
C LYS A 207 -21.82 -27.28 27.62
N ASN A 208 -22.65 -26.48 28.30
CA ASN A 208 -23.40 -26.93 29.49
C ASN A 208 -24.41 -28.03 29.12
N ASN A 209 -25.12 -27.88 28.00
CA ASN A 209 -26.04 -28.89 27.49
C ASN A 209 -25.32 -30.19 27.15
N LEU A 210 -24.19 -30.12 26.43
CA LEU A 210 -23.36 -31.30 26.13
C LEU A 210 -22.83 -31.96 27.41
N GLN A 211 -22.45 -31.17 28.41
CA GLN A 211 -22.01 -31.69 29.71
C GLN A 211 -23.16 -32.36 30.46
N MET A 212 -24.37 -31.79 30.42
CA MET A 212 -25.57 -32.38 31.01
C MET A 212 -25.97 -33.66 30.26
N GLU A 213 -25.95 -33.68 28.93
CA GLU A 213 -26.18 -34.90 28.13
C GLU A 213 -25.12 -35.97 28.40
N ARG A 214 -23.85 -35.59 28.56
CA ARG A 214 -22.80 -36.51 28.97
C ARG A 214 -23.04 -37.05 30.38
N ALA A 215 -23.50 -36.22 31.30
CA ALA A 215 -23.84 -36.64 32.66
C ALA A 215 -25.07 -37.55 32.66
N THR A 216 -26.11 -37.25 31.89
CA THR A 216 -27.31 -38.09 31.78
C THR A 216 -27.00 -39.41 31.10
N LEU A 217 -26.18 -39.42 30.05
CA LEU A 217 -25.69 -40.65 29.41
C LEU A 217 -24.75 -41.44 30.34
N ALA A 218 -23.93 -40.78 31.14
CA ALA A 218 -23.13 -41.45 32.17
C ALA A 218 -24.02 -42.07 33.25
N THR A 219 -25.09 -41.39 33.68
CA THR A 219 -26.06 -41.95 34.64
C THR A 219 -26.94 -43.05 34.02
N ALA A 220 -27.27 -42.97 32.73
CA ALA A 220 -28.02 -44.00 32.00
C ALA A 220 -27.15 -45.24 31.71
N ALA A 221 -25.83 -45.06 31.56
CA ALA A 221 -24.86 -46.14 31.48
C ALA A 221 -24.49 -46.72 32.87
N LEU A 222 -24.95 -46.11 33.97
CA LEU A 222 -24.71 -46.54 35.35
C LEU A 222 -26.02 -46.99 36.02
N GLY A 223 -26.44 -48.22 35.74
CA GLY A 223 -27.04 -49.05 36.79
C GLY A 223 -26.08 -49.17 37.99
N PRO A 224 -26.57 -49.43 39.21
CA PRO A 224 -25.91 -49.01 40.45
C PRO A 224 -24.54 -49.66 40.60
N ARG A 225 -23.48 -48.90 40.34
CA ARG A 225 -22.11 -49.25 40.72
C ARG A 225 -21.56 -48.14 41.62
N LYS A 226 -21.37 -48.55 42.86
CA LYS A 226 -20.80 -47.89 44.04
C LYS A 226 -19.93 -46.66 43.74
N ALA A 227 -20.26 -45.56 44.41
CA ALA A 227 -19.41 -44.40 44.60
C ALA A 227 -18.10 -44.82 45.30
N SER A 228 -16.99 -44.72 44.59
CA SER A 228 -15.64 -44.67 45.17
C SER A 228 -14.70 -44.12 44.10
N GLY A 229 -14.38 -42.82 44.17
CA GLY A 229 -13.64 -42.18 43.07
C GLY A 229 -12.75 -41.00 43.43
N SER A 230 -12.56 -40.65 44.71
CA SER A 230 -11.71 -39.49 45.05
C SER A 230 -10.70 -39.75 46.17
N ALA A 231 -10.90 -40.76 47.02
CA ALA A 231 -9.95 -41.06 48.10
C ALA A 231 -8.77 -41.98 47.68
N HIS A 232 -8.90 -42.74 46.58
CA HIS A 232 -7.89 -43.74 46.18
C HIS A 232 -6.63 -43.14 45.56
N GLY A 233 -6.71 -42.00 44.89
CA GLY A 233 -5.54 -41.39 44.20
C GLY A 233 -4.48 -40.89 45.18
N LEU A 234 -4.91 -40.23 46.26
CA LEU A 234 -4.00 -39.68 47.27
C LEU A 234 -3.38 -40.79 48.14
N ALA A 235 -4.18 -41.81 48.51
CA ALA A 235 -3.72 -42.94 49.30
C ALA A 235 -2.71 -43.83 48.54
N ALA A 236 -2.96 -44.10 47.26
CA ALA A 236 -2.06 -44.88 46.41
C ALA A 236 -0.73 -44.15 46.13
N ALA A 237 -0.78 -42.82 45.94
CA ALA A 237 0.40 -42.00 45.73
C ALA A 237 1.28 -41.92 46.99
N LEU A 238 0.68 -41.82 48.18
CA LEU A 238 1.41 -41.82 49.46
C LEU A 238 2.09 -43.16 49.73
N GLN A 239 1.47 -44.27 49.34
CA GLN A 239 2.02 -45.62 49.51
C GLN A 239 3.17 -45.92 48.54
N GLN A 240 3.16 -45.37 47.32
CA GLN A 240 4.30 -45.42 46.40
C GLN A 240 5.47 -44.50 46.78
N ALA A 241 5.22 -43.47 47.58
CA ALA A 241 6.25 -42.55 48.07
C ALA A 241 6.85 -42.96 49.43
N GLY A 242 6.53 -44.14 49.95
CA GLY A 242 7.07 -44.63 51.22
C GLY A 242 6.44 -44.00 52.46
N GLY A 243 5.30 -43.32 52.33
CA GLY A 243 4.56 -42.75 53.46
C GLY A 243 4.98 -41.34 53.87
N ASP A 244 6.09 -40.81 53.35
CA ASP A 244 6.55 -39.45 53.70
C ASP A 244 5.98 -38.38 52.76
N PRO A 245 5.12 -37.47 53.26
CA PRO A 245 4.46 -36.46 52.44
C PRO A 245 5.45 -35.47 51.81
N ASP A 246 6.59 -35.22 52.47
CA ASP A 246 7.61 -34.28 51.98
C ASP A 246 8.32 -34.79 50.71
N THR A 247 8.50 -36.11 50.59
CA THR A 247 9.11 -36.71 49.39
C THR A 247 8.15 -36.67 48.19
N LEU A 248 6.85 -36.83 48.43
CA LEU A 248 5.81 -36.69 47.41
C LEU A 248 5.73 -35.24 46.91
N ILE A 249 5.77 -34.28 47.83
CA ILE A 249 5.76 -32.85 47.52
C ILE A 249 7.03 -32.48 46.74
N ALA A 250 8.20 -33.01 47.11
CA ALA A 250 9.45 -32.77 46.37
C ALA A 250 9.38 -33.31 44.92
N ARG A 251 8.84 -34.52 44.72
CA ARG A 251 8.65 -35.09 43.37
C ARG A 251 7.66 -34.27 42.54
N GLN A 252 6.52 -33.89 43.14
CA GLN A 252 5.52 -33.06 42.46
C GLN A 252 6.09 -31.68 42.11
N ARG A 253 6.93 -31.09 42.97
CA ARG A 253 7.61 -29.82 42.66
C ARG A 253 8.57 -29.95 41.48
N ALA A 254 9.38 -31.01 41.43
CA ALA A 254 10.28 -31.28 40.30
C ALA A 254 9.52 -31.51 38.98
N GLU A 255 8.39 -32.24 39.04
CA GLU A 255 7.54 -32.48 37.87
C GLU A 255 6.87 -31.19 37.37
N ILE A 256 6.38 -30.34 38.29
CA ILE A 256 5.84 -29.02 37.94
C ILE A 256 6.91 -28.13 37.31
N GLU A 257 8.15 -28.18 37.80
CA GLU A 257 9.27 -27.40 37.27
C GLU A 257 9.64 -27.84 35.84
N GLU A 258 9.65 -29.15 35.58
CA GLU A 258 9.91 -29.70 34.25
C GLU A 258 8.77 -29.38 33.27
N LEU A 259 7.51 -29.49 33.70
CA LEU A 259 6.36 -29.10 32.89
C LEU A 259 6.39 -27.61 32.55
N ARG A 260 6.78 -26.74 33.49
CA ARG A 260 6.97 -25.30 33.24
C ARG A 260 8.10 -25.03 32.24
N ARG A 261 9.19 -25.80 32.31
CA ARG A 261 10.29 -25.72 31.34
C ARG A 261 9.84 -26.11 29.93
N VAL A 262 9.04 -27.17 29.81
CA VAL A 262 8.48 -27.62 28.52
C VAL A 262 7.50 -26.59 27.96
N VAL A 263 6.63 -26.01 28.79
CA VAL A 263 5.72 -24.94 28.37
C VAL A 263 6.50 -23.72 27.87
N LYS A 264 7.53 -23.29 28.59
CA LYS A 264 8.39 -22.18 28.15
C LYS A 264 9.09 -22.47 26.82
N ALA A 265 9.59 -23.69 26.62
CA ALA A 265 10.21 -24.09 25.36
C ALA A 265 9.21 -24.15 24.19
N LEU A 266 7.95 -24.50 24.46
CA LEU A 266 6.88 -24.47 23.46
C LEU A 266 6.44 -23.03 23.14
N GLU A 267 6.38 -22.15 24.13
CA GLU A 267 6.13 -20.71 23.95
C GLU A 267 7.24 -20.05 23.13
N GLU A 268 8.51 -20.33 23.42
CA GLU A 268 9.66 -19.84 22.64
C GLU A 268 9.65 -20.34 21.20
N LYS A 269 9.24 -21.60 20.97
CA LYS A 269 9.04 -22.13 19.60
C LYS A 269 7.90 -21.46 18.87
N LEU A 270 6.82 -21.07 19.56
CA LEU A 270 5.69 -20.36 18.95
C LEU A 270 6.07 -18.91 18.59
N VAL A 271 6.87 -18.25 19.44
CA VAL A 271 7.39 -16.89 19.19
C VAL A 271 8.41 -16.89 18.05
N ASN A 272 9.33 -17.87 18.01
CA ASN A 272 10.33 -17.97 16.93
C ASN A 272 9.78 -18.54 15.62
N GLY A 273 8.67 -19.28 15.64
CA GLY A 273 7.97 -19.76 14.44
C GLY A 273 7.06 -18.71 13.79
N GLY A 274 6.78 -17.60 14.48
CA GLY A 274 5.82 -16.58 14.05
C GLY A 274 6.41 -15.31 13.41
N SER A 275 7.72 -15.22 13.21
CA SER A 275 8.32 -13.98 12.69
C SER A 275 9.53 -14.26 11.79
N LYS A 276 9.32 -14.22 10.47
CA LYS A 276 10.37 -13.85 9.50
C LYS A 276 10.17 -12.38 9.13
N PRO A 277 10.97 -11.45 9.68
CA PRO A 277 11.13 -10.13 9.08
C PRO A 277 12.24 -10.20 8.00
N GLY A 278 11.94 -9.68 6.81
CA GLY A 278 12.90 -9.14 5.84
C GLY A 278 14.10 -10.00 5.44
N GLU A 279 13.97 -10.75 4.34
CA GLU A 279 15.13 -11.08 3.52
C GLU A 279 15.65 -9.80 2.84
N VAL A 280 16.75 -9.28 3.38
CA VAL A 280 17.63 -8.30 2.77
C VAL A 280 18.31 -8.96 1.57
N LEU A 281 18.03 -8.47 0.35
CA LEU A 281 18.75 -8.87 -0.86
C LEU A 281 20.12 -8.15 -0.93
N PRO A 282 21.20 -8.84 -1.34
CA PRO A 282 22.51 -8.23 -1.57
C PRO A 282 22.57 -7.46 -2.91
N PRO A 283 23.49 -6.48 -3.07
CA PRO A 283 23.62 -5.70 -4.29
C PRO A 283 24.54 -6.41 -5.29
N ILE A 284 24.05 -6.62 -6.51
CA ILE A 284 24.86 -7.03 -7.67
C ILE A 284 24.35 -6.13 -8.80
N GLY A 285 25.14 -5.29 -9.45
CA GLY A 285 26.50 -5.51 -9.89
C GLY A 285 26.48 -5.52 -11.42
N ARG A 286 26.87 -4.38 -11.97
CA ARG A 286 27.06 -4.00 -13.38
C ARG A 286 27.73 -5.08 -14.25
N ALA A 287 27.16 -5.36 -15.43
CA ALA A 287 27.80 -5.84 -16.67
C ALA A 287 26.75 -5.63 -17.78
N VAL A 288 26.87 -4.84 -18.85
CA VAL A 288 27.97 -4.37 -19.72
C VAL A 288 28.73 -5.52 -20.39
N ASP A 289 28.50 -5.57 -21.71
CA ASP A 289 29.27 -6.16 -22.83
C ASP A 289 28.82 -7.51 -23.41
N GLY A 290 28.55 -7.48 -24.73
CA GLY A 290 28.29 -8.62 -25.62
C GLY A 290 27.26 -8.33 -26.69
#